data_AF-A0A8B8PT58-F1
#
_entry.id   AF-A0A8B8PT58-F1
#
_cell.length_a   1.000
_cell.length_b   1.000
_cell.length_c   1.000
_cell.angle_alpha   90.00
_cell.angle_beta   90.00
_cell.angle_gamma   90.00
#
_symmetry.space_group_name_H-M   'P 1'
#
loop_
_entity.id
_entity.type
_entity.pdbx_description
1 polymer ?
#
loop_
_entity_poly.entity_id
_entity_poly.type
_entity_poly.pdbx_seq_one_letter_code
_entity_poly.pdbx_strand_id
1 'polypeptide(L)'
;MTTVRRLLSLVICSVVLSAATGETTNNCVYTIYVRTGSGIKAGTDSKISLILGDLSGRSVWVPDLESWGLMEPSHDYYERGNLDIFSVLGPCIGPPLCWLNLTSDGSGAHSGWYCDYVEVTSAGPRKPCGHTNFRVDQWLAIDVPPFKLTAVINGCEKDDAHPARRSKGGAPVMGNPRSIARE
;
A
#
# COMPACT_ATOMS: atom_id res chain seq x y z
N MET A 1 14.74 -17.00 -83.52
CA MET A 1 13.61 -16.83 -82.60
C MET A 1 13.84 -17.73 -81.39
N THR A 2 14.40 -17.20 -80.29
CA THR A 2 14.43 -17.88 -78.99
C THR A 2 14.38 -16.80 -77.91
N THR A 3 13.22 -16.64 -77.29
CA THR A 3 12.99 -15.65 -76.23
C THR A 3 13.22 -16.33 -74.88
N VAL A 4 14.24 -15.91 -74.14
CA VAL A 4 14.50 -16.38 -72.77
C VAL A 4 13.50 -15.73 -71.83
N ARG A 5 12.54 -16.52 -71.29
CA ARG A 5 11.62 -16.06 -70.23
C ARG A 5 12.37 -16.04 -68.90
N ARG A 6 12.61 -14.84 -68.34
CA ARG A 6 13.06 -14.67 -66.96
C ARG A 6 11.88 -14.90 -66.03
N LEU A 7 11.91 -15.99 -65.26
CA LEU A 7 10.99 -16.21 -64.15
C LEU A 7 11.41 -15.30 -62.99
N LEU A 8 10.68 -14.20 -62.80
CA LEU A 8 10.79 -13.37 -61.60
C LEU A 8 10.13 -14.14 -60.46
N SER A 9 10.93 -14.76 -59.60
CA SER A 9 10.45 -15.36 -58.36
C SER A 9 10.10 -14.24 -57.38
N LEU A 10 8.82 -13.88 -57.33
CA LEU A 10 8.26 -12.97 -56.32
C LEU A 10 8.20 -13.72 -54.99
N VAL A 11 9.28 -13.68 -54.23
CA VAL A 11 9.27 -14.05 -52.82
C VAL A 11 8.48 -12.97 -52.09
N ILE A 12 7.17 -13.16 -52.00
CA ILE A 12 6.30 -12.34 -51.16
C ILE A 12 6.66 -12.70 -49.72
N CYS A 13 7.58 -11.93 -49.14
CA CYS A 13 7.86 -11.96 -47.72
C CYS A 13 6.61 -11.45 -47.01
N SER A 14 5.71 -12.36 -46.64
CA SER A 14 4.56 -12.08 -45.80
C SER A 14 5.10 -11.68 -44.43
N VAL A 15 5.30 -10.38 -44.23
CA VAL A 15 5.58 -9.80 -42.92
C VAL A 15 4.34 -10.05 -42.07
N VAL A 16 4.38 -11.10 -41.27
CA VAL A 16 3.35 -11.37 -40.27
C VAL A 16 3.57 -10.38 -39.15
N LEU A 17 2.82 -9.28 -39.17
CA LEU A 17 2.82 -8.27 -38.12
C LEU A 17 2.07 -8.87 -36.92
N SER A 18 2.75 -9.71 -36.14
CA SER A 18 2.21 -10.21 -34.88
C SER A 18 2.10 -9.04 -33.91
N ALA A 19 0.90 -8.45 -33.81
CA ALA A 19 0.58 -7.56 -32.71
C ALA A 19 0.62 -8.40 -31.43
N ALA A 20 1.70 -8.26 -30.66
CA ALA A 20 1.75 -8.80 -29.30
C ALA A 20 0.67 -8.06 -28.50
N THR A 21 -0.51 -8.67 -28.37
CA THR A 21 -1.47 -8.27 -27.34
C THR A 21 -0.81 -8.63 -26.02
N GLY A 22 -0.02 -7.72 -25.47
CA GLY A 22 0.45 -7.85 -24.11
C GLY A 22 -0.79 -7.97 -23.23
N GLU A 23 -1.08 -9.17 -22.73
CA GLU A 23 -2.00 -9.32 -21.62
C GLU A 23 -1.43 -8.49 -20.49
N THR A 24 -1.94 -7.28 -20.32
CA THR A 24 -1.67 -6.49 -19.14
C THR A 24 -2.44 -7.17 -18.03
N THR A 25 -1.77 -8.06 -17.29
CA THR A 25 -2.31 -8.55 -16.01
C THR A 25 -2.78 -7.32 -15.23
N ASN A 26 -4.05 -7.30 -14.80
CA ASN A 26 -4.64 -6.17 -14.08
C ASN A 26 -4.16 -6.19 -12.62
N ASN A 27 -2.85 -6.21 -12.45
CA ASN A 27 -2.16 -6.33 -11.18
C ASN A 27 -1.52 -5.00 -10.80
N CYS A 28 -1.52 -4.75 -9.50
CA CYS A 28 -0.92 -3.60 -8.87
C CYS A 28 0.13 -4.10 -7.88
N VAL A 29 1.18 -3.31 -7.71
CA VAL A 29 2.16 -3.46 -6.64
C VAL A 29 1.67 -2.65 -5.44
N TYR A 30 1.67 -3.29 -4.28
CA TYR A 30 1.36 -2.69 -3.00
C TYR A 30 2.64 -2.65 -2.18
N THR A 31 3.21 -1.45 -2.02
CA THR A 31 4.32 -1.23 -1.09
C THR A 31 3.74 -0.96 0.29
N ILE A 32 4.04 -1.84 1.23
CA ILE A 32 3.47 -1.83 2.58
C ILE A 32 4.59 -1.52 3.56
N TYR A 33 4.36 -0.55 4.42
CA TYR A 33 5.26 -0.13 5.49
C TYR A 33 4.58 -0.45 6.82
N VAL A 34 5.17 -1.33 7.61
CA VAL A 34 4.65 -1.72 8.93
C VAL A 34 5.55 -1.13 10.00
N ARG A 35 4.98 -0.33 10.89
CA ARG A 35 5.69 0.23 12.04
C ARG A 35 5.35 -0.55 13.29
N THR A 36 6.34 -1.24 13.85
CA THR A 36 6.22 -1.84 15.18
C THR A 36 6.43 -0.78 16.25
N GLY A 37 5.65 -0.86 17.32
CA GLY A 37 5.75 0.04 18.46
C GLY A 37 7.14 0.03 19.12
N SER A 38 7.50 1.15 19.73
CA SER A 38 8.77 1.31 20.47
C SER A 38 8.67 0.94 21.96
N GLY A 39 7.49 0.50 22.41
CA GLY A 39 7.25 0.03 23.77
C GLY A 39 8.04 -1.22 24.14
N ILE A 40 8.16 -1.52 25.43
CA ILE A 40 8.82 -2.74 25.91
C ILE A 40 8.04 -3.96 25.38
N LYS A 41 8.76 -4.93 24.80
CA LYS A 41 8.20 -6.19 24.25
C LYS A 41 7.15 -5.99 23.16
N ALA A 42 7.29 -4.94 22.35
CA ALA A 42 6.38 -4.65 21.25
C ALA A 42 6.61 -5.51 20.00
N GLY A 43 7.75 -6.21 19.89
CA GLY A 43 8.10 -7.06 18.74
C GLY A 43 7.48 -8.47 18.79
N THR A 44 7.60 -9.22 17.70
CA THR A 44 7.00 -10.57 17.60
C THR A 44 7.69 -11.47 16.58
N ASP A 45 7.70 -12.77 16.88
CA ASP A 45 8.12 -13.84 15.96
C ASP A 45 6.92 -14.53 15.26
N SER A 46 5.70 -13.99 15.42
CA SER A 46 4.48 -14.56 14.83
C SER A 46 4.40 -14.27 13.33
N LYS A 47 3.65 -15.10 12.59
CA LYS A 47 3.34 -14.81 11.19
C LYS A 47 2.24 -13.77 11.10
N ILE A 48 2.47 -12.76 10.27
CA ILE A 48 1.53 -11.65 10.07
C ILE A 48 0.87 -11.79 8.70
N SER A 49 -0.46 -11.88 8.71
CA SER A 49 -1.31 -11.84 7.52
C SER A 49 -2.05 -10.51 7.42
N LEU A 50 -2.41 -10.15 6.19
CA LEU A 50 -3.00 -8.85 5.88
C LEU A 50 -4.06 -8.97 4.79
N ILE A 51 -5.17 -8.28 4.95
CA ILE A 51 -6.16 -8.06 3.89
C ILE A 51 -6.39 -6.55 3.74
N LEU A 52 -6.30 -6.06 2.49
CA LEU A 52 -6.60 -4.68 2.11
C LEU A 52 -7.92 -4.65 1.34
N GLY A 53 -8.72 -3.61 1.52
CA GLY A 53 -9.99 -3.44 0.83
C GLY A 53 -10.24 -2.02 0.32
N ASP A 54 -11.04 -1.91 -0.74
CA ASP A 54 -11.48 -0.66 -1.34
C ASP A 54 -12.98 -0.38 -1.10
N LEU A 55 -13.42 0.82 -1.50
CA LEU A 55 -14.83 1.26 -1.40
C LEU A 55 -15.81 0.41 -2.23
N SER A 56 -15.31 -0.35 -3.20
CA SER A 56 -16.11 -1.25 -4.04
C SER A 56 -16.21 -2.66 -3.46
N GLY A 57 -15.68 -2.90 -2.25
CA GLY A 57 -15.69 -4.21 -1.59
C GLY A 57 -14.71 -5.22 -2.21
N ARG A 58 -13.76 -4.77 -3.04
CA ARG A 58 -12.70 -5.63 -3.57
C ARG A 58 -11.54 -5.68 -2.59
N SER A 59 -10.81 -6.80 -2.56
CA SER A 59 -9.74 -7.00 -1.61
C SER A 59 -8.48 -7.67 -2.19
N VAL A 60 -7.36 -7.46 -1.51
CA VAL A 60 -6.10 -8.19 -1.69
C VAL A 60 -5.79 -8.89 -0.38
N TRP A 61 -5.60 -10.21 -0.42
CA TRP A 61 -5.21 -11.02 0.74
C TRP A 61 -3.76 -11.47 0.64
N VAL A 62 -3.03 -11.32 1.74
CA VAL A 62 -1.63 -11.71 1.90
C VAL A 62 -1.57 -12.65 3.11
N PRO A 63 -1.36 -13.96 2.90
CA PRO A 63 -1.36 -14.94 4.00
C PRO A 63 -0.15 -14.81 4.93
N ASP A 64 0.96 -14.30 4.39
CA ASP A 64 2.22 -14.10 5.11
C ASP A 64 2.94 -12.90 4.49
N LEU A 65 3.06 -11.80 5.24
CA LEU A 65 3.73 -10.59 4.78
C LEU A 65 5.23 -10.81 4.60
N GLU A 66 5.86 -11.61 5.46
CA GLU A 66 7.31 -11.80 5.47
C GLU A 66 7.81 -12.41 4.16
N SER A 67 7.00 -13.25 3.50
CA SER A 67 7.33 -13.81 2.18
C SER A 67 7.45 -12.76 1.06
N TRP A 68 7.01 -11.53 1.31
CA TRP A 68 7.09 -10.37 0.40
C TRP A 68 8.03 -9.28 0.92
N GLY A 69 8.85 -9.59 1.92
CA GLY A 69 9.78 -8.66 2.55
C GLY A 69 10.82 -8.09 1.58
N LEU A 70 11.15 -6.81 1.78
CA LEU A 70 12.17 -6.07 1.03
C LEU A 70 13.40 -5.72 1.88
N MET A 71 13.47 -6.23 3.10
CA MET A 71 14.62 -6.03 3.97
C MET A 71 15.75 -7.00 3.61
N GLU A 72 16.90 -6.86 4.25
CA GLU A 72 18.04 -7.75 4.04
C GLU A 72 17.73 -9.22 4.39
N PRO A 73 18.43 -10.22 3.80
CA PRO A 73 18.08 -11.63 3.95
C PRO A 73 18.07 -12.20 5.36
N SER A 74 18.73 -11.54 6.32
CA SER A 74 18.77 -11.92 7.74
C SER A 74 18.06 -10.93 8.64
N HIS A 75 17.24 -10.04 8.06
CA HIS A 75 16.45 -9.08 8.81
C HIS A 75 15.41 -9.81 9.66
N ASP A 76 15.31 -9.40 10.92
CA ASP A 76 14.29 -9.88 11.85
C ASP A 76 13.10 -8.93 11.79
N TYR A 77 12.01 -9.40 11.19
CA TYR A 77 10.83 -8.59 10.92
C TYR A 77 10.02 -8.37 12.19
N TYR A 78 9.26 -7.29 12.20
CA TYR A 78 8.32 -6.94 13.27
C TYR A 78 8.96 -6.66 14.62
N GLU A 79 10.27 -6.39 14.65
CA GLU A 79 10.98 -6.09 15.88
C GLU A 79 10.72 -4.69 16.43
N ARG A 80 10.91 -4.54 17.75
CA ARG A 80 10.56 -3.33 18.50
C ARG A 80 11.14 -2.06 17.85
N GLY A 81 10.26 -1.15 17.45
CA GLY A 81 10.61 0.14 16.88
C GLY A 81 11.05 0.11 15.41
N ASN A 82 11.08 -1.07 14.79
CA ASN A 82 11.44 -1.23 13.38
C ASN A 82 10.33 -0.72 12.46
N LEU A 83 10.77 -0.32 11.27
CA LEU A 83 9.92 -0.04 10.13
C LEU A 83 10.27 -1.07 9.06
N ASP A 84 9.33 -1.97 8.79
CA ASP A 84 9.51 -3.06 7.85
C ASP A 84 8.78 -2.76 6.55
N ILE A 85 9.38 -3.15 5.42
CA ILE A 85 8.89 -2.82 4.09
C ILE A 85 8.64 -4.10 3.30
N PHE A 86 7.49 -4.17 2.65
CA PHE A 86 7.05 -5.30 1.84
C PHE A 86 6.56 -4.82 0.47
N SER A 87 6.70 -5.65 -0.55
CA SER A 87 6.21 -5.36 -1.91
C SER A 87 5.36 -6.51 -2.43
N VAL A 88 4.05 -6.37 -2.28
CA VAL A 88 3.06 -7.39 -2.65
C VAL A 88 2.56 -7.16 -4.06
N LEU A 89 2.51 -8.21 -4.88
CA LEU A 89 1.83 -8.19 -6.18
C LEU A 89 0.42 -8.80 -6.02
N GLY A 90 -0.61 -8.06 -6.39
CA GLY A 90 -1.99 -8.52 -6.29
C GLY A 90 -2.91 -7.90 -7.35
N PRO A 91 -4.19 -8.30 -7.42
CA PRO A 91 -5.15 -7.68 -8.32
C PRO A 91 -5.29 -6.19 -7.99
N CYS A 92 -5.43 -5.34 -9.01
CA CYS A 92 -5.68 -3.91 -8.80
C CYS A 92 -7.05 -3.65 -8.18
N ILE A 93 -7.06 -3.14 -6.95
CA ILE A 93 -8.22 -2.55 -6.28
C ILE A 93 -8.14 -1.02 -6.33
N GLY A 94 -9.24 -0.34 -6.00
CA GLY A 94 -9.40 1.10 -6.18
C GLY A 94 -8.80 1.89 -5.00
N PRO A 95 -7.99 2.93 -5.25
CA PRO A 95 -7.59 3.85 -4.20
C PRO A 95 -8.69 4.90 -3.89
N PRO A 96 -8.68 5.50 -2.69
CA PRO A 96 -7.87 5.10 -1.54
C PRO A 96 -8.32 3.75 -0.99
N LEU A 97 -7.38 3.01 -0.39
CA LEU A 97 -7.77 1.84 0.39
C LEU A 97 -8.50 2.33 1.63
N CYS A 98 -9.55 1.64 2.04
CA CYS A 98 -10.38 2.08 3.15
C CYS A 98 -10.59 0.99 4.19
N TRP A 99 -10.14 -0.22 3.93
CA TRP A 99 -10.27 -1.32 4.87
C TRP A 99 -8.95 -2.08 5.05
N LEU A 100 -8.62 -2.39 6.29
CA LEU A 100 -7.48 -3.21 6.70
C LEU A 100 -7.96 -4.28 7.68
N ASN A 101 -7.53 -5.52 7.48
CA ASN A 101 -7.50 -6.55 8.50
C ASN A 101 -6.06 -7.04 8.63
N LEU A 102 -5.45 -6.79 9.79
CA LEU A 102 -4.10 -7.20 10.14
C LEU A 102 -4.21 -8.27 11.23
N THR A 103 -3.65 -9.46 10.99
CA THR A 103 -3.81 -10.62 11.87
C THR A 103 -2.46 -11.29 12.14
N SER A 104 -2.13 -11.45 13.42
CA SER A 104 -1.05 -12.32 13.89
C SER A 104 -1.59 -13.74 14.07
N ASP A 105 -0.80 -14.76 13.72
CA ASP A 105 -1.13 -16.15 13.99
C ASP A 105 -0.88 -16.56 15.46
N GLY A 106 -0.27 -15.68 16.26
CA GLY A 106 0.02 -15.91 17.68
C GLY A 106 1.05 -17.02 17.93
N SER A 107 1.82 -17.42 16.92
CA SER A 107 2.87 -18.43 17.06
C SER A 107 4.19 -17.85 17.58
N GLY A 108 5.13 -18.73 17.93
CA GLY A 108 6.46 -18.34 18.40
C GLY A 108 6.55 -18.01 19.89
N ALA A 109 7.77 -17.80 20.36
CA ALA A 109 7.98 -17.13 21.64
C ALA A 109 7.66 -15.64 21.44
N HIS A 110 7.22 -14.93 22.48
CA HIS A 110 6.91 -13.50 22.36
C HIS A 110 5.89 -13.17 21.26
N SER A 111 4.80 -13.94 21.18
CA SER A 111 3.75 -13.81 20.16
C SER A 111 2.89 -12.54 20.28
N GLY A 112 3.11 -11.72 21.32
CA GLY A 112 2.37 -10.49 21.56
C GLY A 112 3.02 -9.33 20.81
N TRP A 113 2.31 -8.74 19.87
CA TRP A 113 2.85 -7.70 19.00
C TRP A 113 2.14 -6.36 19.22
N TYR A 114 2.86 -5.24 19.19
CA TYR A 114 2.24 -3.92 19.12
C TYR A 114 2.54 -3.26 17.78
N CYS A 115 1.51 -3.01 16.99
CA CYS A 115 1.63 -2.30 15.73
C CYS A 115 1.17 -0.85 15.89
N ASP A 116 2.02 0.12 15.53
CA ASP A 116 1.66 1.54 15.50
C ASP A 116 0.77 1.82 14.28
N TYR A 117 1.27 1.53 13.07
CA TYR A 117 0.55 1.79 11.83
C TYR A 117 0.99 0.88 10.69
N VAL A 118 0.12 0.78 9.69
CA VAL A 118 0.40 0.20 8.38
C VAL A 118 0.16 1.26 7.31
N GLU A 119 1.18 1.63 6.57
CA GLU A 119 1.08 2.55 5.45
C GLU A 119 1.20 1.79 4.13
N VAL A 120 0.33 2.08 3.17
CA VAL A 120 0.25 1.36 1.90
C VAL A 120 0.26 2.34 0.74
N THR A 121 1.14 2.08 -0.22
CA THR A 121 1.13 2.71 -1.54
C THR A 121 0.76 1.68 -2.60
N SER A 122 -0.21 1.98 -3.46
CA SER A 122 -0.61 1.11 -4.57
C SER A 122 -0.26 1.74 -5.92
N ALA A 123 0.36 0.98 -6.82
CA ALA A 123 0.68 1.43 -8.17
C ALA A 123 0.44 0.32 -9.21
N GLY A 124 -0.10 0.65 -10.38
CA GLY A 124 -0.31 -0.31 -11.46
C GLY A 124 -0.38 0.35 -12.84
N PRO A 125 -0.21 -0.43 -13.92
CA PRO A 125 -0.19 0.10 -15.28
C PRO A 125 -1.51 0.80 -15.63
N ARG A 126 -1.45 2.11 -15.96
CA ARG A 126 -2.62 2.93 -16.30
C ARG A 126 -3.68 2.97 -15.18
N LYS A 127 -3.27 2.80 -13.92
CA LYS A 127 -4.12 2.97 -12.72
C LYS A 127 -3.68 4.20 -11.94
N PRO A 128 -4.59 4.91 -11.26
CA PRO A 128 -4.20 5.95 -10.31
C PRO A 128 -3.37 5.33 -9.18
N CYS A 129 -2.31 6.02 -8.78
CA CYS A 129 -1.59 5.65 -7.56
C CYS A 129 -2.46 5.95 -6.34
N GLY A 130 -2.32 5.13 -5.31
CA GLY A 130 -3.00 5.31 -4.02
C GLY A 130 -2.00 5.40 -2.89
N HIS A 131 -2.35 6.13 -1.84
CA HIS A 131 -1.64 6.15 -0.57
C HIS A 131 -2.68 6.12 0.56
N THR A 132 -2.44 5.30 1.58
CA THR A 132 -3.32 5.19 2.74
C THR A 132 -2.49 4.83 3.97
N ASN A 133 -2.72 5.54 5.07
CA ASN A 133 -2.14 5.22 6.37
C ASN A 133 -3.24 4.71 7.32
N PHE A 134 -3.11 3.45 7.73
CA PHE A 134 -3.96 2.80 8.71
C PHE A 134 -3.31 2.88 10.09
N ARG A 135 -3.87 3.71 10.97
CA ARG A 135 -3.45 3.80 12.38
C ARG A 135 -3.99 2.60 13.14
N VAL A 136 -3.11 1.67 13.48
CA VAL A 136 -3.45 0.43 14.19
C VAL A 136 -3.49 0.70 15.68
N ASP A 137 -2.41 1.23 16.24
CA ASP A 137 -2.27 1.63 17.65
C ASP A 137 -2.85 0.58 18.62
N GLN A 138 -2.52 -0.70 18.42
CA GLN A 138 -3.14 -1.83 19.13
C GLN A 138 -2.14 -2.96 19.39
N TRP A 139 -2.27 -3.61 20.55
CA TRP A 139 -1.72 -4.95 20.76
C TRP A 139 -2.49 -6.01 19.95
N LEU A 140 -1.75 -6.84 19.23
CA LEU A 140 -2.21 -8.10 18.63
C LEU A 140 -1.65 -9.23 19.50
N ALA A 141 -2.33 -9.50 20.61
CA ALA A 141 -1.88 -10.40 21.67
C ALA A 141 -3.06 -11.02 22.41
N ILE A 142 -2.88 -12.19 23.02
CA ILE A 142 -3.91 -12.86 23.85
C ILE A 142 -3.75 -12.57 25.35
N ASP A 143 -2.60 -12.07 25.77
CA ASP A 143 -2.20 -11.83 27.16
C ASP A 143 -2.18 -10.34 27.54
N VAL A 144 -2.37 -9.44 26.56
CA VAL A 144 -2.46 -7.99 26.76
C VAL A 144 -3.76 -7.47 26.14
N PRO A 145 -4.51 -6.55 26.79
CA PRO A 145 -5.67 -5.91 26.18
C PRO A 145 -5.32 -5.31 24.80
N PRO A 146 -6.17 -5.51 23.77
CA PRO A 146 -7.56 -5.96 23.85
C PRO A 146 -7.79 -7.48 23.80
N PHE A 147 -6.76 -8.31 24.02
CA PHE A 147 -6.83 -9.78 23.98
C PHE A 147 -7.30 -10.32 22.62
N LYS A 148 -6.84 -9.68 21.54
CA LYS A 148 -7.16 -10.02 20.15
C LYS A 148 -5.87 -10.15 19.37
N LEU A 149 -5.81 -11.14 18.48
CA LEU A 149 -4.72 -11.28 17.52
C LEU A 149 -4.97 -10.55 16.19
N THR A 150 -6.07 -9.81 16.10
CA THR A 150 -6.50 -9.11 14.89
C THR A 150 -6.83 -7.65 15.19
N ALA A 151 -6.41 -6.77 14.29
CA ALA A 151 -6.88 -5.39 14.20
C ALA A 151 -7.63 -5.19 12.88
N VAL A 152 -8.88 -4.70 12.96
CA VAL A 152 -9.71 -4.38 11.79
C VAL A 152 -10.01 -2.90 11.77
N ILE A 153 -9.70 -2.24 10.67
CA ILE A 153 -10.01 -0.83 10.44
C ILE A 153 -10.92 -0.76 9.22
N ASN A 154 -12.15 -0.27 9.41
CA ASN A 154 -13.10 0.01 8.34
C ASN A 154 -13.35 1.52 8.24
N GLY A 155 -12.79 2.14 7.21
CA GLY A 155 -12.99 3.54 6.82
C GLY A 155 -13.86 3.69 5.58
N CYS A 156 -14.40 2.62 5.00
CA CYS A 156 -15.14 2.67 3.73
C CYS A 156 -16.51 3.36 3.86
N GLU A 157 -16.97 3.61 5.08
CA GLU A 157 -18.28 4.22 5.38
C GLU A 157 -18.19 5.73 5.70
N LYS A 158 -17.00 6.35 5.62
CA LYS A 158 -16.74 7.70 6.17
C LYS A 158 -16.93 8.90 5.21
N ASP A 159 -17.66 8.75 4.10
CA ASP A 159 -17.83 9.84 3.11
C ASP A 159 -19.14 10.66 3.21
N ASP A 160 -19.97 10.49 4.24
CA ASP A 160 -21.20 11.29 4.39
C ASP A 160 -21.16 12.42 5.44
N ALA A 161 -20.01 12.74 6.06
CA ALA A 161 -20.01 13.68 7.19
C ALA A 161 -18.78 14.61 7.33
N HIS A 162 -18.40 15.34 6.27
CA HIS A 162 -18.00 16.76 6.42
C HIS A 162 -17.86 17.47 5.06
N PRO A 163 -18.68 18.49 4.73
CA PRO A 163 -18.34 19.39 3.63
C PRO A 163 -17.05 20.14 4.02
N ALA A 164 -16.08 20.11 3.12
CA ALA A 164 -14.85 20.89 3.22
C ALA A 164 -15.18 22.33 3.66
N ARG A 165 -14.78 22.70 4.88
CA ARG A 165 -14.80 24.10 5.31
C ARG A 165 -13.84 24.86 4.41
N ARG A 166 -14.40 25.48 3.37
CA ARG A 166 -13.76 26.49 2.55
C ARG A 166 -13.30 27.59 3.50
N SER A 167 -12.02 27.59 3.85
CA SER A 167 -11.40 28.69 4.58
C SER A 167 -11.62 29.96 3.76
N LYS A 168 -12.52 30.83 4.22
CA LYS A 168 -12.68 32.16 3.63
C LYS A 168 -11.37 32.89 3.89
N GLY A 169 -10.69 33.27 2.81
CA GLY A 169 -9.50 34.10 2.87
C GLY A 169 -9.77 35.36 3.70
N GLY A 170 -9.07 35.46 4.83
CA GLY A 170 -8.89 36.71 5.54
C GLY A 170 -7.90 37.56 4.76
N ALA A 171 -8.29 38.80 4.44
CA ALA A 171 -7.43 39.77 3.80
C ALA A 171 -6.15 40.02 4.65
N PRO A 172 -4.98 40.21 4.02
CA PRO A 172 -3.78 40.58 4.76
C PRO A 172 -3.92 42.03 5.24
N VAL A 173 -4.01 42.23 6.55
CA VAL A 173 -3.93 43.56 7.16
C VAL A 173 -2.47 44.01 7.08
N MET A 174 -2.23 44.97 6.18
CA MET A 174 -0.96 45.67 6.05
C MET A 174 -0.79 46.63 7.24
N GLY A 175 0.04 46.25 8.21
CA GLY A 175 0.44 47.13 9.30
C GLY A 175 1.36 48.23 8.79
N ASN A 176 0.87 49.47 8.80
CA ASN A 176 1.64 50.68 8.46
C ASN A 176 2.58 51.06 9.62
N PRO A 177 3.84 51.50 9.38
CA PRO A 177 4.78 51.85 10.44
C PRO A 177 4.73 53.35 10.78
N ARG A 178 4.79 53.68 12.07
CA ARG A 178 5.49 54.83 12.72
C ARG A 178 4.75 55.41 13.94
N SER A 179 5.49 55.48 15.06
CA SER A 179 5.74 56.64 15.96
C SER A 179 6.01 56.12 17.37
N ILE A 180 7.27 55.99 17.84
CA ILE A 180 8.05 57.00 18.59
C ILE A 180 7.22 57.81 19.61
N ALA A 181 7.40 57.51 20.92
CA ALA A 181 7.63 58.40 22.07
C ALA A 181 7.52 57.57 23.38
N ARG A 182 8.57 57.50 24.22
CA ARG A 182 8.68 58.04 25.61
C ARG A 182 7.56 57.57 26.56
N GLU A 183 7.78 57.03 27.76
CA GLU A 183 8.82 57.24 28.80
C GLU A 183 9.55 55.95 29.22
#